data_AF-A0A963CBZ8-F1
#
_entry.id   AF-A0A963CBZ8-F1
#
_cell.length_a   1.000
_cell.length_b   1.000
_cell.length_c   1.000
_cell.angle_alpha   90.00
_cell.angle_beta   90.00
_cell.angle_gamma   90.00
#
_symmetry.space_group_name_H-M   'P 1'
#
loop_
_entity.id
_entity.type
_entity.pdbx_description
1 polymer ?
#
loop_
_entity_poly.entity_id
_entity_poly.type
_entity_poly.pdbx_seq_one_letter_code
_entity_poly.pdbx_strand_id
1 'polypeptide(L)'
;MNAAGMPNFPGRREGVVSRLSSRASPLRPLYGTRIGALHVDALPLQYDHDRWVRQFLASWPADSAAHKSYYRRILNGPAQPPIPTGTRHE
;
A
#
# COMPACT_ATOMS: atom_id res chain seq x y z
N MET A 1 -12.37 7.16 -0.31
CA MET A 1 -11.13 7.72 0.26
C MET A 1 -9.99 6.76 -0.02
N ASN A 2 -8.85 7.27 -0.49
CA ASN A 2 -7.72 6.47 -0.96
C ASN A 2 -7.06 5.66 0.18
N ALA A 3 -6.82 4.37 -0.08
CA ALA A 3 -6.41 3.33 0.87
C ALA A 3 -4.93 3.38 1.31
N ALA A 4 -4.34 4.58 1.43
CA ALA A 4 -2.92 4.73 1.79
C ALA A 4 -2.57 4.14 3.17
N GLY A 5 -3.52 4.14 4.10
CA GLY A 5 -3.40 3.53 5.43
C GLY A 5 -3.70 2.03 5.48
N MET A 6 -3.92 1.38 4.33
CA MET A 6 -4.08 -0.08 4.26
C MET A 6 -2.76 -0.68 3.78
N PRO A 7 -2.11 -1.54 4.58
CA PRO A 7 -0.90 -2.20 4.13
C PRO A 7 -1.21 -3.11 2.94
N ASN A 8 -0.28 -3.19 1.99
CA ASN A 8 -0.44 -3.98 0.77
C ASN A 8 0.30 -5.32 0.83
N PHE A 9 1.18 -5.52 1.81
CA PHE A 9 2.00 -6.73 1.94
C PHE A 9 1.76 -7.42 3.29
N PRO A 10 1.77 -8.76 3.35
CA PRO A 10 1.63 -9.50 4.60
C PRO A 10 2.71 -9.09 5.61
N GLY A 11 2.31 -8.83 6.85
CA GLY A 11 3.21 -8.48 7.95
C GLY A 11 3.90 -7.11 7.84
N ARG A 12 3.64 -6.36 6.76
CA ARG A 12 4.15 -4.99 6.61
C ARG A 12 3.07 -3.97 6.91
N ARG A 13 3.47 -2.75 7.27
CA ARG A 13 2.55 -1.68 7.70
C ARG A 13 2.51 -0.50 6.75
N GLU A 14 3.50 -0.36 5.87
CA GLU A 14 3.53 0.78 4.96
C GLU A 14 2.49 0.67 3.85
N GLY A 15 2.01 1.83 3.42
CA GLY A 15 1.20 1.97 2.22
C GLY A 15 2.08 1.81 0.98
N VAL A 16 1.45 1.78 -0.18
CA VAL A 16 2.14 1.81 -1.48
C VAL A 16 1.60 2.98 -2.28
N VAL A 17 2.51 3.76 -2.84
CA VAL A 17 2.17 4.84 -3.77
C VAL A 17 2.82 4.58 -5.13
N SER A 18 2.05 4.75 -6.20
CA SER A 18 2.57 4.67 -7.56
C SER A 18 3.20 6.02 -7.95
N ARG A 19 4.48 6.01 -8.30
CA ARG A 19 5.20 7.14 -8.86
C ARG A 19 5.35 6.95 -10.36
N LEU A 20 4.89 7.93 -11.14
CA LEU A 20 5.05 8.00 -12.59
C LEU A 20 6.01 9.15 -12.90
N SER A 21 7.13 8.88 -13.58
CA SER A 21 8.10 9.93 -13.90
C SER A 21 8.98 9.56 -15.10
N SER A 22 9.42 10.57 -15.87
CA SER A 22 10.48 10.38 -16.88
C SER A 22 11.88 10.22 -16.28
N ARG A 23 12.02 10.37 -14.96
CA ARG A 23 13.29 10.21 -14.24
C ARG A 23 13.21 9.03 -13.29
N ALA A 24 14.32 8.30 -13.18
CA ALA A 24 14.49 7.25 -12.18
C ALA A 24 14.13 7.76 -10.77
N SER A 25 13.54 6.88 -9.95
CA SER A 25 13.18 7.25 -8.59
C SER A 25 14.42 7.55 -7.74
N PRO A 26 14.43 8.65 -6.97
CA PRO A 26 15.47 8.92 -5.99
C PRO A 26 15.35 8.03 -4.74
N LEU A 27 14.19 7.38 -4.56
CA LEU A 27 13.91 6.41 -3.49
C LEU A 27 13.95 4.99 -4.05
N ARG A 28 14.30 4.01 -3.21
CA ARG A 28 14.27 2.59 -3.58
C ARG A 28 12.82 2.11 -3.74
N PRO A 29 12.37 1.72 -4.95
CA PRO A 29 11.04 1.14 -5.13
C PRO A 29 10.93 -0.24 -4.49
N LEU A 30 9.72 -0.64 -4.12
CA LEU A 30 9.38 -2.02 -3.73
C LEU A 30 9.43 -2.94 -4.97
N TYR A 31 8.87 -2.45 -6.06
CA TYR A 31 8.88 -3.03 -7.40
C TYR A 31 8.57 -1.91 -8.39
N GLY A 32 8.78 -2.16 -9.68
CA GLY A 32 8.49 -1.17 -10.71
C GLY A 32 8.74 -1.73 -12.10
N THR A 33 8.33 -0.97 -13.10
CA THR A 33 8.58 -1.27 -14.51
C THR A 33 8.86 0.02 -15.28
N ARG A 34 9.27 -0.12 -16.54
CA ARG A 34 9.46 0.99 -17.46
C ARG A 34 8.57 0.79 -18.69
N ILE A 35 7.84 1.84 -19.09
CA ILE A 35 7.03 1.87 -20.30
C ILE A 35 7.59 2.98 -21.20
N GLY A 36 8.32 2.62 -22.25
CA GLY A 36 9.05 3.60 -23.07
C GLY A 36 10.10 4.34 -22.24
N ALA A 37 9.95 5.65 -22.05
CA ALA A 37 10.79 6.48 -21.18
C ALA A 37 10.18 6.71 -19.77
N LEU A 38 8.98 6.20 -19.51
CA LEU A 38 8.27 6.38 -18.24
C LEU A 38 8.71 5.33 -17.22
N HIS A 39 9.19 5.77 -16.07
CA HIS A 39 9.36 4.96 -14.87
C HIS A 39 8.03 4.87 -14.12
N VAL A 40 7.60 3.64 -13.84
CA VAL A 40 6.41 3.29 -13.06
C VAL A 40 6.87 2.54 -11.81
N ASP A 41 7.03 3.27 -10.72
CA ASP A 41 7.62 2.76 -9.47
C ASP A 41 6.57 2.64 -8.37
N ALA A 42 6.52 1.50 -7.68
CA ALA A 42 5.76 1.34 -6.44
C ALA A 42 6.65 1.70 -5.26
N LEU A 43 6.41 2.85 -4.63
CA LEU A 43 7.19 3.35 -3.49
C LEU A 43 6.51 3.02 -2.16
N PRO A 44 7.27 2.68 -1.10
CA PRO A 44 6.72 2.52 0.24
C PRO A 44 6.30 3.88 0.80
N LEU A 45 5.08 3.97 1.32
CA LEU A 45 4.57 5.14 2.04
C LEU A 45 4.55 4.84 3.54
N GLN A 46 5.58 5.29 4.24
CA GLN A 46 5.63 5.20 5.70
C GLN A 46 4.67 6.21 6.32
N TYR A 47 3.92 5.78 7.33
CA TYR A 47 3.04 6.63 8.12
C TYR A 47 3.03 6.15 9.57
N ASP A 48 2.60 7.00 10.50
CA ASP A 48 2.41 6.62 11.90
C ASP A 48 1.24 5.63 12.01
N HIS A 49 1.59 4.35 12.04
CA HIS A 49 0.63 3.26 12.02
C HIS A 49 -0.28 3.27 13.25
N ASP A 50 0.27 3.52 14.42
CA ASP A 50 -0.50 3.49 15.66
C ASP A 50 -1.47 4.67 15.73
N ARG A 51 -1.04 5.85 15.27
CA ARG A 51 -1.93 7.01 15.14
C ARG A 51 -3.01 6.79 14.08
N TRP A 52 -2.71 6.07 13.01
CA TRP A 52 -3.71 5.68 12.01
C TRP A 52 -4.75 4.73 12.61
N VAL A 53 -4.32 3.68 13.34
CA VAL A 53 -5.23 2.72 14.00
C VAL A 53 -6.15 3.43 14.99
N ARG A 54 -5.62 4.35 15.81
CA ARG A 54 -6.44 5.15 16.74
C ARG A 54 -7.52 5.96 16.02
N GLN A 55 -7.16 6.63 14.93
CA GLN A 55 -8.13 7.40 14.13
C GLN A 55 -9.18 6.51 13.46
N PHE A 56 -8.75 5.35 12.94
CA PHE A 56 -9.65 4.36 12.37
C PHE A 56 -10.70 3.89 13.39
N LEU A 57 -10.27 3.51 14.61
CA LEU A 57 -11.18 3.05 15.67
C LEU A 57 -12.10 4.16 16.19
N ALA A 58 -11.64 5.42 16.21
CA ALA A 58 -12.48 6.56 16.57
C ALA A 58 -13.60 6.81 15.55
N SER A 59 -13.35 6.52 14.27
CA SER A 59 -14.33 6.72 13.18
C SER A 59 -15.21 5.47 12.96
N TRP A 60 -14.66 4.29 13.21
CA TRP A 60 -15.26 2.99 12.97
C TRP A 60 -15.07 2.10 14.20
N PRO A 61 -15.95 2.24 15.21
CA PRO A 61 -15.88 1.43 16.41
C PRO A 61 -16.04 -0.07 16.13
N ALA A 62 -15.77 -0.88 17.16
CA ALA A 62 -16.14 -2.29 17.17
C ALA A 62 -17.61 -2.45 16.76
N ASP A 63 -17.90 -3.51 16.01
CA ASP A 63 -19.18 -3.84 15.38
C ASP A 63 -19.58 -3.13 14.09
N SER A 64 -18.91 -2.04 13.72
CA SER A 64 -19.10 -1.43 12.41
C SER A 64 -18.70 -2.40 11.29
N ALA A 65 -19.37 -2.30 10.13
CA ALA A 65 -19.01 -3.08 8.95
C ALA A 65 -17.55 -2.84 8.54
N ALA A 66 -17.08 -1.59 8.62
CA ALA A 66 -15.70 -1.24 8.31
C ALA A 66 -14.71 -1.91 9.28
N HIS A 67 -14.97 -1.92 10.58
CA HIS A 67 -14.11 -2.62 11.54
C HIS A 67 -14.02 -4.11 11.22
N LYS A 68 -15.16 -4.77 10.99
CA LYS A 68 -15.23 -6.21 10.64
C LYS A 68 -14.44 -6.54 9.37
N SER A 69 -14.50 -5.69 8.35
CA SER A 69 -13.84 -5.92 7.07
C SER A 69 -12.35 -5.51 7.04
N TYR A 70 -11.96 -4.45 7.74
CA TYR A 70 -10.64 -3.80 7.54
C TYR A 70 -9.69 -3.90 8.72
N TYR A 71 -10.18 -4.02 9.96
CA TYR A 71 -9.33 -3.86 11.14
C TYR A 71 -8.16 -4.86 11.17
N ARG A 72 -8.42 -6.15 10.92
CA ARG A 72 -7.38 -7.18 10.87
C ARG A 72 -6.34 -6.93 9.78
N ARG A 73 -6.76 -6.37 8.64
CA ARG A 73 -5.87 -6.06 7.50
C ARG A 73 -5.03 -4.82 7.78
N ILE A 74 -5.59 -3.83 8.46
CA ILE A 74 -4.84 -2.66 8.90
C ILE A 74 -3.71 -3.12 9.82
N LEU A 75 -4.00 -3.94 10.82
CA LEU A 75 -2.98 -4.39 11.79
C LEU A 75 -1.89 -5.30 11.20
N ASN A 76 -2.25 -6.20 10.28
CA ASN A 76 -1.38 -7.32 9.88
C ASN A 76 -1.03 -7.33 8.37
N GLY A 77 -1.57 -6.40 7.59
CA GLY A 77 -1.59 -6.49 6.13
C GLY A 77 -2.57 -7.57 5.63
N PRO A 78 -2.67 -7.75 4.31
CA PRO A 78 -3.46 -8.81 3.70
C PRO A 78 -2.82 -10.18 3.95
N ALA A 79 -3.62 -11.25 3.89
CA ALA A 79 -3.12 -12.62 4.05
C ALA A 79 -2.20 -13.06 2.90
N GLN A 80 -2.37 -12.47 1.71
CA GLN A 80 -1.57 -12.75 0.52
C GLN A 80 -1.04 -11.44 -0.06
N PRO A 81 0.21 -11.42 -0.56
CA PRO A 81 0.72 -10.26 -1.27
C PRO A 81 -0.02 -10.07 -2.60
N PRO A 82 0.00 -8.86 -3.17
CA PRO A 82 -0.52 -8.63 -4.51
C PRO A 82 0.21 -9.51 -5.50
N ILE A 83 -0.55 -10.10 -6.43
CA ILE A 83 0.00 -10.90 -7.53
C ILE A 83 0.84 -9.95 -8.40
N PRO A 84 2.15 -10.23 -8.60
CA PRO A 84 2.96 -9.41 -9.49
C PRO A 84 2.40 -9.46 -10.91
N THR A 85 1.84 -8.36 -11.41
CA THR A 85 1.44 -8.27 -12.81
C THR A 85 2.65 -7.86 -13.63
N GLY A 86 3.42 -8.83 -14.09
CA GLY A 86 4.52 -8.62 -15.02
C GLY A 86 4.22 -9.31 -16.34
N THR A 87 3.72 -8.58 -17.35
CA THR A 87 3.77 -9.07 -18.72
C THR A 87 5.19 -8.83 -19.23
N ARG A 88 5.94 -9.91 -19.48
CA ARG A 88 7.12 -9.88 -20.36
C ARG A 88 6.64 -9.42 -21.72
N HIS A 89 7.08 -8.25 -22.17
CA HIS A 89 7.14 -7.95 -23.58
C HIS A 89 8.61 -8.02 -23.97
N GLU A 90 8.97 -9.16 -24.54
CA GLU A 90 10.14 -9.32 -25.43
C GLU A 90 9.90 -8.51 -26.72
#